data_AF-A0A7K0ZK58-F1
#
_entry.id   AF-A0A7K0ZK58-F1
#
_cell.length_a   1.000
_cell.length_b   1.000
_cell.length_c   1.000
_cell.angle_alpha   90.00
_cell.angle_beta   90.00
_cell.angle_gamma   90.00
#
_symmetry.space_group_name_H-M   'P 1'
#
loop_
_entity.id
_entity.type
_entity.pdbx_description
1 polymer ?
#
loop_
_entity_poly.entity_id
_entity_poly.type
_entity_poly.pdbx_seq_one_letter_code
_entity_poly.pdbx_strand_id
1 'polypeptide(L)'
;DCVVFNPLKPGGGLTVEELRATKVILWRGHCSVHGRFTADEVDEVRVRVPGVNVIVHPECQFEVVEKADYVGSTEKIITTIADAEPGTSWAVGTELNLVKRLGAMNPDKQVVYLDRTVCFCSTMNRIDLPHLVWVLESLVAGNVVNRIEVDADTAHWAKVALDRMLALPGAAPAKD
;
A
#
# COMPACT_ATOMS: atom_id res chain seq x y z
N ASP A 1 -1.75 -22.19 13.03
CA ASP A 1 -2.93 -21.66 12.32
C ASP A 1 -2.65 -21.18 10.89
N CYS A 2 -1.50 -20.57 10.62
CA CYS A 2 -1.12 -20.13 9.27
C CYS A 2 0.21 -20.76 8.83
N VAL A 3 0.39 -20.94 7.51
CA VAL A 3 1.65 -21.38 6.88
C VAL A 3 1.98 -20.48 5.69
N VAL A 4 3.26 -20.36 5.33
CA VAL A 4 3.69 -19.55 4.17
C VAL A 4 3.98 -20.44 2.97
N PHE A 5 3.24 -20.25 1.89
CA PHE A 5 3.48 -20.92 0.61
C PHE A 5 4.48 -20.14 -0.23
N ASN A 6 5.63 -20.74 -0.50
CA ASN A 6 6.65 -20.17 -1.38
C ASN A 6 6.55 -20.77 -2.79
N PRO A 7 6.04 -20.03 -3.79
CA PRO A 7 5.85 -20.55 -5.15
C PRO A 7 7.15 -20.95 -5.85
N LEU A 8 8.31 -20.57 -5.32
CA LEU A 8 9.62 -20.94 -5.85
C LEU A 8 10.10 -22.32 -5.37
N LYS A 9 9.35 -22.99 -4.49
CA LYS A 9 9.69 -24.32 -3.97
C LYS A 9 8.63 -25.35 -4.42
N PRO A 10 9.03 -26.62 -4.67
CA PRO A 10 8.06 -27.70 -4.87
C PRO A 10 7.07 -27.78 -3.70
N GLY A 11 5.77 -27.86 -4.00
CA GLY A 11 4.71 -27.88 -2.99
C GLY A 11 4.65 -26.63 -2.10
N GLY A 12 5.21 -25.50 -2.53
CA GLY A 12 5.28 -24.30 -1.69
C GLY A 12 6.34 -24.36 -0.60
N GLY A 13 7.14 -25.43 -0.55
CA GLY A 13 8.00 -25.75 0.59
C GLY A 13 7.23 -26.29 1.80
N LEU A 14 6.01 -26.79 1.60
CA LEU A 14 5.12 -27.35 2.61
C LEU A 14 4.78 -28.80 2.28
N THR A 15 4.56 -29.60 3.31
CA THR A 15 4.06 -30.97 3.21
C THR A 15 2.53 -30.99 3.03
N VAL A 16 1.98 -32.12 2.57
CA VAL A 16 0.53 -32.27 2.40
C VAL A 16 -0.18 -32.22 3.75
N GLU A 17 0.46 -32.73 4.79
CA GLU A 17 -0.01 -32.73 6.17
C GLU A 17 -0.12 -31.29 6.71
N GLU A 18 0.89 -30.45 6.47
CA GLU A 18 0.87 -29.03 6.85
C GLU A 18 -0.23 -28.27 6.13
N LEU A 19 -0.41 -28.50 4.83
CA LEU A 19 -1.48 -27.86 4.05
C LEU A 19 -2.87 -28.28 4.51
N ARG A 20 -3.07 -29.52 4.97
CA ARG A 20 -4.35 -29.99 5.51
C ARG A 20 -4.64 -29.51 6.92
N ALA A 21 -3.60 -29.28 7.72
CA ALA A 21 -3.74 -28.86 9.12
C ALA A 21 -3.86 -27.33 9.29
N THR A 22 -3.44 -26.54 8.30
CA THR A 22 -3.48 -25.07 8.37
C THR A 22 -4.88 -24.51 8.11
N LYS A 23 -5.20 -23.37 8.72
CA LYS A 23 -6.44 -22.63 8.47
C LYS A 23 -6.25 -21.58 7.37
N VAL A 24 -5.06 -20.99 7.29
CA VAL A 24 -4.73 -19.95 6.31
C VAL A 24 -3.39 -20.27 5.65
N ILE A 25 -3.33 -20.11 4.34
CA ILE A 25 -2.11 -20.21 3.55
C ILE A 25 -1.74 -18.80 3.11
N LEU A 26 -0.61 -18.31 3.61
CA LEU A 26 -0.06 -17.02 3.24
C LEU A 26 0.80 -17.19 2.00
N TRP A 27 0.43 -16.51 0.91
CA TRP A 27 1.27 -16.49 -0.27
C TRP A 27 2.51 -15.63 -0.01
N ARG A 28 3.70 -16.13 -0.36
CA ARG A 28 4.95 -15.35 -0.28
C ARG A 28 5.03 -14.29 -1.39
N GLY A 29 4.07 -13.38 -1.41
CA GLY A 29 4.01 -12.20 -2.26
C GLY A 29 4.60 -10.98 -1.58
N HIS A 30 4.95 -9.97 -2.37
CA HIS A 30 5.34 -8.65 -1.89
C HIS A 30 4.93 -7.60 -2.92
N CYS A 31 4.76 -6.37 -2.47
CA CYS A 31 4.62 -5.23 -3.38
C CYS A 31 6.02 -4.79 -3.83
N SER A 32 6.21 -4.65 -5.14
CA SER A 32 7.49 -4.23 -5.73
C SER A 32 7.85 -2.77 -5.43
N VAL A 33 6.88 -1.97 -4.96
CA VAL A 33 7.11 -0.59 -4.50
C VAL A 33 7.54 -0.60 -3.04
N HIS A 34 6.72 -1.15 -2.14
CA HIS A 34 7.02 -1.12 -0.70
C HIS A 34 8.16 -2.05 -0.28
N GLY A 35 8.45 -3.11 -1.04
CA GLY A 35 9.58 -3.99 -0.81
C GLY A 35 10.95 -3.37 -1.10
N ARG A 36 11.00 -2.13 -1.60
CA ARG A 36 12.26 -1.42 -1.88
C ARG A 36 12.79 -0.62 -0.70
N PHE A 37 11.90 -0.18 0.19
CA PHE A 37 12.32 0.56 1.37
C PHE A 37 13.20 -0.33 2.23
N THR A 38 14.31 0.23 2.71
CA THR A 38 15.26 -0.48 3.56
C THR A 38 15.37 0.19 4.93
N ALA A 39 15.77 -0.61 5.92
CA ALA A 39 15.96 -0.11 7.28
C ALA A 39 17.07 0.96 7.37
N ASP A 40 18.04 0.93 6.45
CA ASP A 40 19.13 1.89 6.35
C ASP A 40 18.63 3.27 5.89
N GLU A 41 17.66 3.32 4.97
CA GLU A 41 17.07 4.58 4.51
C GLU A 41 16.34 5.32 5.64
N VAL A 42 15.75 4.57 6.58
CA VAL A 42 15.14 5.12 7.80
C VAL A 42 16.21 5.76 8.68
N ASP A 43 17.34 5.11 8.90
CA ASP A 43 18.41 5.66 9.73
C ASP A 43 19.01 6.91 9.08
N GLU A 44 19.20 6.89 7.77
CA GLU A 44 19.79 8.00 7.03
C GLU A 44 18.89 9.23 6.96
N VAL A 45 17.57 9.05 6.80
CA VAL A 45 16.66 10.20 6.82
C VAL A 45 16.64 10.86 8.18
N ARG A 46 16.76 10.08 9.27
CA ARG A 46 16.87 10.60 10.64
C ARG A 46 18.17 11.39 10.85
N VAL A 47 19.28 10.99 10.22
CA VAL A 47 20.53 11.75 10.21
C VAL A 47 20.40 13.04 9.38
N ARG A 48 19.77 12.96 8.21
CA ARG A 48 19.63 14.08 7.26
C ARG A 48 18.63 15.14 7.76
N VAL A 49 17.56 14.73 8.43
CA VAL A 49 16.49 15.59 8.94
C VAL A 49 16.30 15.29 10.42
N PRO A 50 17.05 15.96 11.31
CA PRO A 50 16.91 15.76 12.76
C PRO A 50 15.48 16.05 13.22
N GLY A 51 14.89 15.12 13.99
CA GLY A 51 13.52 15.25 14.50
C GLY A 51 12.41 14.88 13.50
N VAL A 52 12.76 14.27 12.36
CA VAL A 52 11.76 13.77 11.39
C VAL A 52 10.94 12.62 11.99
N ASN A 53 9.62 12.65 11.75
CA ASN A 53 8.72 11.53 12.00
C ASN A 53 8.72 10.60 10.77
N VAL A 54 8.87 9.30 10.99
CA VAL A 54 8.86 8.29 9.94
C VAL A 54 7.53 7.55 9.94
N ILE A 55 6.81 7.60 8.82
CA ILE A 55 5.53 6.91 8.66
C ILE A 55 5.53 6.03 7.40
N VAL A 56 5.17 4.76 7.54
CA VAL A 56 5.27 3.78 6.45
C VAL A 56 3.98 2.97 6.28
N HIS A 57 3.79 2.42 5.07
CA HIS A 57 2.73 1.47 4.79
C HIS A 57 3.08 0.08 5.37
N PRO A 58 2.11 -0.71 5.87
CA PRO A 58 2.37 -2.05 6.38
C PRO A 58 2.86 -3.07 5.33
N GLU A 59 2.82 -2.72 4.04
CA GLU A 59 3.42 -3.54 2.96
C GLU A 59 4.95 -3.43 2.88
N CYS A 60 5.56 -2.51 3.64
CA CYS A 60 7.02 -2.41 3.74
C CYS A 60 7.63 -3.66 4.39
N GLN A 61 8.93 -3.85 4.20
CA GLN A 61 9.65 -4.92 4.88
C GLN A 61 9.55 -4.78 6.40
N PHE A 62 9.53 -5.91 7.11
CA PHE A 62 9.35 -5.95 8.56
C PHE A 62 10.33 -5.02 9.31
N GLU A 63 11.61 -5.05 8.93
CA GLU A 63 12.65 -4.20 9.53
C GLU A 63 12.42 -2.69 9.33
N VAL A 64 11.77 -2.30 8.22
CA VAL A 64 11.37 -0.90 7.98
C VAL A 64 10.19 -0.51 8.86
N VAL A 65 9.22 -1.42 8.99
CA VAL A 65 8.03 -1.24 9.83
C VAL A 65 8.44 -1.08 11.30
N GLU A 66 9.36 -1.90 11.80
CA GLU A 66 9.87 -1.80 13.18
C GLU A 66 10.59 -0.48 13.48
N LYS A 67 11.27 0.11 12.48
CA LYS A 67 11.99 1.39 12.66
C LYS A 67 11.10 2.63 12.44
N ALA A 68 9.88 2.47 11.97
CA ALA A 68 8.97 3.59 11.72
C ALA A 68 8.25 4.04 13.01
N ASP A 69 8.03 5.34 13.16
CA ASP A 69 7.29 5.89 14.31
C ASP A 69 5.77 5.67 14.16
N TYR A 70 5.31 5.50 12.92
CA TYR A 70 3.91 5.27 12.57
C TYR A 70 3.78 4.26 11.43
N VAL A 71 2.78 3.39 11.54
CA VAL A 71 2.44 2.39 10.52
C VAL A 71 0.95 2.50 10.20
N GLY A 72 0.60 2.54 8.92
CA GLY A 72 -0.78 2.72 8.52
C GLY A 72 -1.08 2.58 7.03
N SER A 73 -2.36 2.38 6.71
CA SER A 73 -2.87 2.52 5.34
C SER A 73 -2.63 3.93 4.81
N THR A 74 -2.77 4.11 3.49
CA THR A 74 -2.69 5.43 2.86
C THR A 74 -3.60 6.46 3.54
N GLU A 75 -4.80 6.06 3.95
CA GLU A 75 -5.73 6.93 4.69
C GLU A 75 -5.13 7.39 6.02
N LYS A 76 -4.62 6.46 6.85
CA LYS A 76 -3.98 6.80 8.12
C LYS A 76 -2.76 7.71 7.92
N ILE A 77 -2.00 7.52 6.84
CA ILE A 77 -0.88 8.41 6.50
C ILE A 77 -1.38 9.81 6.19
N ILE A 78 -2.43 9.93 5.36
CA ILE A 78 -3.02 11.22 4.97
C ILE A 78 -3.51 11.97 6.21
N THR A 79 -4.32 11.33 7.06
CA THR A 79 -4.89 11.97 8.24
C THR A 79 -3.81 12.35 9.25
N THR A 80 -2.85 11.47 9.52
CA THR A 80 -1.76 11.74 10.48
C THR A 80 -0.94 12.96 10.10
N ILE A 81 -0.63 13.14 8.80
CA ILE A 81 0.15 14.29 8.33
C ILE A 81 -0.70 15.56 8.25
N ALA A 82 -1.98 15.45 7.87
CA ALA A 82 -2.90 16.59 7.83
C ALA A 82 -3.13 17.17 9.23
N ASP A 83 -3.30 16.31 10.24
CA ASP A 83 -3.57 16.69 11.64
C ASP A 83 -2.30 17.04 12.43
N ALA A 84 -1.12 16.90 11.84
CA ALA A 84 0.15 17.21 12.50
C ALA A 84 0.31 18.72 12.71
N GLU A 85 1.09 19.09 13.73
CA GLU A 85 1.42 20.49 14.00
C GLU A 85 2.25 21.11 12.85
N PRO A 86 2.07 22.41 12.55
CA PRO A 86 2.91 23.13 11.59
C PRO A 86 4.39 23.08 11.95
N GLY A 87 5.26 23.05 10.94
CA GLY A 87 6.72 23.00 11.11
C GLY A 87 7.27 21.60 11.42
N THR A 88 6.42 20.58 11.52
CA THR A 88 6.86 19.19 11.66
C THR A 88 7.45 18.64 10.35
N SER A 89 8.41 17.72 10.49
CA SER A 89 9.03 17.01 9.36
C SER A 89 8.58 15.55 9.33
N TRP A 90 8.30 15.04 8.13
CA TRP A 90 7.73 13.72 7.88
C TRP A 90 8.47 13.02 6.73
N ALA A 91 8.98 11.81 6.99
CA ALA A 91 9.48 10.90 5.98
C ALA A 91 8.43 9.80 5.72
N VAL A 92 7.99 9.68 4.48
CA VAL A 92 6.85 8.82 4.12
C VAL A 92 7.30 7.66 3.23
N GLY A 93 7.10 6.43 3.73
CA GLY A 93 7.38 5.17 3.01
C GLY A 93 6.11 4.58 2.38
N THR A 94 5.68 5.12 1.25
CA THR A 94 4.54 4.62 0.45
C THR A 94 4.72 4.99 -1.02
N GLU A 95 3.68 5.01 -1.84
CA GLU A 95 3.76 5.40 -3.25
C GLU A 95 4.09 6.92 -3.42
N LEU A 96 5.02 7.26 -4.32
CA LEU A 96 5.59 8.60 -4.48
C LEU A 96 4.57 9.71 -4.83
N ASN A 97 3.58 9.43 -5.67
CA ASN A 97 2.59 10.44 -6.06
C ASN A 97 1.76 10.87 -4.85
N LEU A 98 1.46 9.94 -3.93
CA LEU A 98 0.81 10.28 -2.67
C LEU A 98 1.68 11.22 -1.83
N VAL A 99 2.98 10.93 -1.69
CA VAL A 99 3.90 11.76 -0.90
C VAL A 99 4.03 13.18 -1.49
N LYS A 100 4.17 13.29 -2.81
CA LYS A 100 4.20 14.59 -3.51
C LYS A 100 2.92 15.38 -3.28
N ARG A 101 1.76 14.73 -3.41
CA ARG A 101 0.45 15.34 -3.15
C ARG A 101 0.34 15.83 -1.72
N LEU A 102 0.80 15.05 -0.75
CA LEU A 102 0.78 15.42 0.67
C LEU A 102 1.65 16.64 0.97
N GLY A 103 2.85 16.71 0.38
CA GLY A 103 3.71 17.89 0.50
C GLY A 103 3.08 19.14 -0.12
N ALA A 104 2.38 19.02 -1.25
CA ALA A 104 1.68 20.13 -1.87
C ALA A 104 0.44 20.60 -1.07
N MET A 105 -0.25 19.68 -0.40
CA MET A 105 -1.42 19.97 0.44
C MET A 105 -1.06 20.54 1.81
N ASN A 106 0.16 20.31 2.30
CA ASN A 106 0.62 20.73 3.63
C ASN A 106 1.94 21.54 3.51
N PRO A 107 1.92 22.73 2.90
CA PRO A 107 3.13 23.53 2.66
C PRO A 107 3.79 24.04 3.95
N ASP A 108 3.06 24.01 5.06
CA ASP A 108 3.52 24.35 6.41
C ASP A 108 4.34 23.22 7.08
N LYS A 109 4.43 22.04 6.44
CA LYS A 109 5.13 20.86 6.95
C LYS A 109 6.17 20.39 5.94
N GLN A 110 7.26 19.81 6.43
CA GLN A 110 8.28 19.22 5.55
C GLN A 110 7.94 17.76 5.28
N VAL A 111 7.35 17.46 4.13
CA VAL A 111 7.04 16.07 3.72
C VAL A 111 8.07 15.60 2.69
N VAL A 112 8.82 14.55 3.03
CA VAL A 112 9.85 13.95 2.17
C VAL A 112 9.56 12.48 1.91
N TYR A 113 10.00 12.01 0.74
CA TYR A 113 9.96 10.60 0.36
C TYR A 113 11.08 9.83 1.07
N LEU A 114 10.80 8.62 1.55
CA LEU A 114 11.74 7.83 2.35
C LEU A 114 12.92 7.27 1.51
N ASP A 115 12.63 6.67 0.35
CA ASP A 115 13.63 6.02 -0.52
C ASP A 115 14.47 7.07 -1.28
N ARG A 116 15.75 6.76 -1.49
CA ARG A 116 16.71 7.59 -2.25
C ARG A 116 16.42 7.56 -3.74
N THR A 117 15.92 6.42 -4.20
CA THR A 117 15.57 6.12 -5.58
C THR A 117 14.08 6.33 -5.77
N VAL A 118 13.71 7.01 -6.86
CA VAL A 118 12.31 7.18 -7.20
C VAL A 118 11.77 5.84 -7.72
N CYS A 119 10.94 5.19 -6.92
CA CYS A 119 10.13 4.06 -7.39
C CYS A 119 8.66 4.47 -7.44
N PHE A 120 8.07 4.30 -8.61
CA PHE A 120 6.65 4.50 -8.83
C PHE A 120 5.97 3.16 -9.12
N CYS A 121 4.70 3.06 -8.79
CA CYS A 121 3.90 1.91 -9.21
C CYS A 121 3.67 1.99 -10.73
N SER A 122 4.40 1.16 -11.50
CA SER A 122 4.36 1.19 -12.97
C SER A 122 2.99 0.86 -13.55
N THR A 123 2.14 0.14 -12.81
CA THR A 123 0.76 -0.16 -13.21
C THR A 123 -0.19 0.98 -12.88
N MET A 124 -0.03 1.68 -11.75
CA MET A 124 -0.80 2.90 -11.43
C MET A 124 -0.54 4.00 -12.47
N ASN A 125 0.72 4.19 -12.86
CA ASN A 125 1.12 5.21 -13.84
C ASN A 125 0.69 4.90 -15.29
N ARG A 126 -0.02 3.79 -15.54
CA ARG A 126 -0.69 3.56 -16.83
C ARG A 126 -1.97 4.38 -16.99
N ILE A 127 -2.48 4.94 -15.89
CA ILE A 127 -3.60 5.86 -15.92
C ILE A 127 -3.07 7.26 -16.16
N ASP A 128 -3.39 7.85 -17.31
CA ASP A 128 -2.98 9.20 -17.68
C ASP A 128 -4.15 10.01 -18.25
N LEU A 129 -3.92 11.33 -18.42
CA LEU A 129 -4.94 12.24 -18.91
C LEU A 129 -5.38 11.94 -20.35
N PRO A 130 -4.49 11.64 -21.32
CA PRO A 130 -4.90 11.26 -22.67
C PRO A 130 -5.86 10.07 -22.71
N HIS A 131 -5.56 8.99 -21.98
CA HIS A 131 -6.42 7.80 -21.94
C HIS A 131 -7.74 8.10 -21.22
N LEU A 132 -7.73 8.91 -20.16
CA LEU A 132 -8.96 9.35 -19.50
C LEU A 132 -9.85 10.14 -20.45
N VAL A 133 -9.30 11.13 -21.15
CA VAL A 133 -10.04 11.93 -22.15
C VAL A 133 -10.61 11.04 -23.23
N TRP A 134 -9.81 10.13 -23.79
CA TRP A 134 -10.26 9.19 -24.82
C TRP A 134 -11.42 8.30 -24.35
N VAL A 135 -11.38 7.80 -23.11
CA VAL A 135 -12.49 7.03 -22.53
C VAL A 135 -13.75 7.89 -22.41
N LEU A 136 -13.63 9.13 -21.91
CA LEU A 136 -14.77 10.04 -21.75
C LEU A 136 -15.39 10.43 -23.09
N GLU A 137 -14.59 10.77 -24.09
CA GLU A 137 -15.05 11.08 -25.45
C GLU A 137 -15.73 9.88 -26.11
N SER A 138 -15.17 8.68 -25.94
CA SER A 138 -15.78 7.44 -26.44
C SER A 138 -17.17 7.23 -25.86
N LEU A 139 -17.33 7.43 -24.54
CA LEU A 139 -18.63 7.32 -23.87
C LEU A 139 -19.63 8.36 -24.37
N VAL A 140 -19.22 9.62 -24.58
CA VAL A 140 -20.08 10.67 -25.16
C VAL A 140 -20.52 10.33 -26.58
N ALA A 141 -19.64 9.69 -27.36
CA ALA A 141 -19.95 9.20 -28.70
C ALA A 141 -20.83 7.94 -28.71
N GLY A 142 -21.22 7.41 -27.54
CA GLY A 142 -22.02 6.19 -27.41
C GLY A 142 -21.23 4.88 -27.48
N ASN A 143 -19.89 4.95 -27.48
CA ASN A 143 -19.01 3.80 -27.55
C ASN A 143 -18.47 3.44 -26.15
N VAL A 144 -18.83 2.26 -25.64
CA VAL A 144 -18.31 1.76 -24.37
C VAL A 144 -16.99 1.02 -24.61
N VAL A 145 -15.90 1.56 -24.07
CA VAL A 145 -14.55 0.98 -24.15
C VAL A 145 -14.12 0.44 -22.79
N ASN A 146 -13.33 -0.64 -22.78
CA ASN A 146 -12.73 -1.22 -21.56
C ASN A 146 -13.73 -1.52 -20.42
N ARG A 147 -14.95 -1.94 -20.78
CA ARG A 147 -15.96 -2.32 -19.77
C ARG A 147 -15.43 -3.48 -18.93
N ILE A 148 -15.39 -3.28 -17.63
CA ILE A 148 -15.03 -4.33 -16.67
C ILE A 148 -16.24 -5.25 -16.54
N GLU A 149 -16.08 -6.51 -16.91
CA GLU A 149 -17.07 -7.56 -16.73
C GLU A 149 -16.45 -8.69 -15.91
N VAL A 150 -17.25 -9.24 -15.00
CA VAL A 150 -16.87 -10.36 -14.12
C VAL A 150 -17.96 -11.41 -14.26
N ASP A 151 -17.60 -12.68 -14.38
CA ASP A 151 -18.57 -13.75 -14.50
C ASP A 151 -19.42 -13.88 -13.22
N ALA A 152 -20.62 -14.43 -13.38
CA ALA A 152 -21.63 -14.43 -12.32
C ALA A 152 -21.18 -15.20 -11.06
N ASP A 153 -20.40 -16.28 -11.21
CA ASP A 153 -19.95 -17.09 -10.09
C ASP A 153 -18.85 -16.36 -9.30
N THR A 154 -17.84 -15.84 -10.00
CA THR A 154 -16.79 -15.02 -9.39
C THR A 154 -17.37 -13.80 -8.68
N ALA A 155 -18.28 -13.08 -9.34
CA ALA A 155 -18.92 -11.89 -8.77
C ALA A 155 -19.72 -12.23 -7.50
N HIS A 156 -20.46 -13.35 -7.49
CA HIS A 156 -21.22 -13.80 -6.34
C HIS A 156 -20.32 -14.06 -5.13
N TRP A 157 -19.29 -14.90 -5.28
CA TRP A 157 -18.43 -15.28 -4.16
C TRP A 157 -17.53 -14.15 -3.68
N ALA A 158 -17.02 -13.30 -4.59
CA ALA A 158 -16.27 -12.11 -4.22
C ALA A 158 -17.14 -11.14 -3.39
N LYS A 159 -18.41 -10.95 -3.77
CA LYS A 159 -19.35 -10.10 -3.04
C LYS A 159 -19.65 -10.65 -1.65
N VAL A 160 -19.87 -11.97 -1.51
CA VAL A 160 -20.10 -12.59 -0.20
C VAL A 160 -18.90 -12.37 0.75
N ALA A 161 -17.67 -12.48 0.23
CA ALA A 161 -16.47 -12.22 1.03
C ALA A 161 -16.38 -10.74 1.45
N LEU A 162 -16.65 -9.82 0.53
CA LEU A 162 -16.64 -8.37 0.79
C LEU A 162 -17.72 -7.97 1.80
N ASP A 163 -18.95 -8.44 1.63
CA ASP A 163 -20.08 -8.14 2.53
C ASP A 163 -19.78 -8.62 3.96
N ARG A 164 -19.17 -9.81 4.11
CA ARG A 164 -18.73 -10.33 5.41
C ARG A 164 -17.64 -9.46 6.03
N MET A 165 -16.66 -8.99 5.24
CA MET A 165 -15.61 -8.09 5.72
C MET A 165 -16.21 -6.78 6.25
N LEU A 166 -17.15 -6.19 5.50
CA LEU A 166 -17.79 -4.92 5.86
C LEU A 166 -18.77 -5.03 7.03
N ALA A 167 -19.36 -6.21 7.25
CA ALA A 167 -20.26 -6.46 8.38
C ALA A 167 -19.53 -6.61 9.73
N LEU A 168 -18.22 -6.84 9.71
CA LEU A 168 -17.41 -6.86 10.93
C LEU A 168 -17.16 -5.43 11.42
N PRO A 169 -17.23 -5.17 12.74
CA PRO A 169 -16.88 -3.85 13.27
C PRO A 169 -15.41 -3.55 12.94
N GLY A 170 -15.15 -2.39 12.34
CA GLY A 170 -13.79 -1.96 12.03
C GLY A 170 -12.97 -1.87 13.32
N ALA A 171 -11.95 -2.73 13.45
CA ALA A 171 -11.03 -2.63 14.57
C ALA A 171 -10.32 -1.27 14.49
N ALA A 172 -10.32 -0.52 15.59
CA ALA A 172 -9.43 0.63 15.73
C ALA A 172 -7.99 0.11 15.52
N PRO A 173 -7.18 0.76 14.65
CA PRO A 173 -5.81 0.31 14.45
C PRO A 173 -5.05 0.45 15.78
N ALA A 174 -4.76 -0.67 16.43
CA ALA A 174 -3.87 -0.72 17.58
C ALA A 174 -2.51 -0.17 17.15
N LYS A 175 -2.04 0.87 17.84
CA LYS A 175 -0.61 1.08 18.07
C LYS A 175 -0.32 0.38 19.39
N ASP A 176 0.41 -0.73 19.32
CA ASP A 176 1.59 -0.85 20.14
C ASP A 176 2.78 -0.63 19.19
#